data_AF-A0A551YM46-F1
#
_entry.id   AF-A0A551YM46-F1
#
_cell.length_a   1.000
_cell.length_b   1.000
_cell.length_c   1.000
_cell.angle_alpha   90.00
_cell.angle_beta   90.00
_cell.angle_gamma   90.00
#
_symmetry.space_group_name_H-M   'P 1'
#
loop_
_entity.id
_entity.type
_entity.pdbx_description
1 polymer ?
#
loop_
_entity_poly.entity_id
_entity_poly.type
_entity_poly.pdbx_seq_one_letter_code
_entity_poly.pdbx_strand_id
1 'polypeptide(L)' 'MNLNELLEAVLKGEEIIITENNESVVKLSPVKLAKKPPLQPRSAAGKFWIADDFDAPLTDFEDYQ' A
#
# COMPACT_ATOMS: atom_id res chain seq x y z
N MET A 1 2.25 -34.93 -1.67
CA MET A 1 2.37 -33.50 -1.37
C MET A 1 2.85 -32.79 -2.61
N ASN A 2 1.91 -32.16 -3.30
CA ASN A 2 2.20 -31.27 -4.43
C ASN A 2 2.11 -29.81 -3.98
N LEU A 3 2.71 -28.92 -4.74
CA LEU A 3 2.75 -27.49 -4.42
C LEU A 3 1.35 -26.90 -4.18
N ASN A 4 0.34 -27.33 -4.94
CA ASN A 4 -1.04 -26.86 -4.77
C ASN A 4 -1.60 -27.10 -3.36
N GLU A 5 -1.31 -28.25 -2.75
CA GLU A 5 -1.81 -28.58 -1.41
C GLU A 5 -1.19 -27.66 -0.34
N LEU A 6 0.10 -27.35 -0.49
CA LEU A 6 0.82 -26.41 0.38
C LEU A 6 0.27 -24.99 0.23
N LEU A 7 -0.05 -24.56 -0.99
CA LEU A 7 -0.66 -23.26 -1.25
C LEU A 7 -2.03 -23.14 -0.60
N GLU A 8 -2.88 -24.18 -0.69
CA GLU A 8 -4.20 -24.16 -0.05
C GLU A 8 -4.10 -24.08 1.48
N ALA A 9 -3.19 -24.82 2.10
CA ALA A 9 -2.94 -24.76 3.55
C ALA A 9 -2.49 -23.36 3.97
N VAL A 10 -1.53 -22.77 3.25
CA VAL A 10 -1.03 -21.42 3.50
C VAL A 10 -2.14 -20.38 3.36
N LEU A 11 -2.97 -20.47 2.32
CA LEU A 11 -4.10 -19.56 2.12
C LEU A 11 -5.19 -19.71 3.20
N LYS A 12 -5.32 -20.89 3.82
CA LYS A 12 -6.19 -21.11 5.00
C LYS A 12 -5.62 -20.56 6.30
N GLY A 13 -4.37 -20.07 6.28
CA GLY A 13 -3.71 -19.44 7.42
C GLY A 13 -2.66 -20.31 8.12
N GLU A 14 -2.30 -21.44 7.54
CA GLU A 14 -1.21 -22.27 8.05
C GLU A 14 0.14 -21.67 7.66
N GLU A 15 1.12 -21.72 8.57
CA GLU A 15 2.50 -21.30 8.27
C GLU A 15 3.33 -22.55 7.97
N ILE A 16 4.00 -22.56 6.81
CA ILE A 16 4.80 -23.70 6.36
C ILE A 16 6.28 -23.30 6.31
N ILE A 17 7.12 -24.05 7.02
CA ILE A 17 8.57 -23.93 6.99
C ILE A 17 9.13 -25.09 6.18
N ILE A 18 9.91 -24.78 5.15
CA ILE A 18 10.61 -25.77 4.31
C ILE A 18 12.04 -25.87 4.84
N THR A 19 12.44 -27.09 5.19
CA THR A 19 13.79 -27.39 5.70
C THR A 19 14.60 -28.17 4.68
N GLU A 20 15.87 -27.81 4.51
CA GLU A 20 16.87 -28.57 3.74
C GLU A 20 18.04 -28.88 4.67
N ASN A 21 18.56 -30.11 4.68
CA ASN A 21 19.63 -30.54 5.58
C ASN A 21 19.37 -30.25 7.08
N ASN A 22 18.12 -30.41 7.53
CA ASN A 22 17.64 -30.05 8.87
C ASN A 22 17.73 -28.54 9.22
N GLU A 23 18.02 -27.68 8.25
CA GLU A 23 18.04 -26.23 8.42
C GLU A 23 16.81 -25.60 7.76
N SER A 24 16.20 -24.61 8.42
CA SER A 24 15.05 -23.89 7.87
C SER A 24 15.52 -22.93 6.77
N VAL A 25 15.16 -23.21 5.52
CA VAL A 25 15.66 -22.46 4.36
C VAL A 25 14.63 -21.48 3.80
N VAL A 26 13.35 -21.85 3.83
CA VAL A 26 12.27 -21.05 3.22
C VAL A 26 11.04 -21.07 4.10
N LYS A 27 10.33 -19.95 4.15
CA LYS A 27 9.02 -19.83 4.78
C LYS A 27 7.96 -19.49 3.75
N LEU A 28 6.92 -20.31 3.67
CA LEU A 28 5.73 -20.06 2.87
C LEU A 28 4.67 -19.38 3.74
N SER A 29 4.26 -18.18 3.37
CA SER A 29 3.22 -17.43 4.07
C SER A 29 2.40 -16.57 3.09
N PRO A 30 1.13 -16.25 3.39
CA PRO A 30 0.32 -15.44 2.50
C PRO A 30 0.89 -14.03 2.39
N VAL A 31 0.99 -13.54 1.15
CA VAL A 31 1.32 -12.13 0.91
C VAL A 31 0.11 -11.28 1.29
N LYS A 32 0.20 -10.56 2.40
CA LYS A 32 -0.77 -9.54 2.77
C LYS A 32 -0.50 -8.30 1.92
N LEU A 33 -1.13 -8.22 0.75
CA LEU A 33 -1.24 -6.95 0.04
C LEU A 33 -2.03 -6.00 0.95
N ALA A 34 -1.33 -5.01 1.51
CA ALA A 34 -1.99 -3.92 2.21
C ALA A 34 -2.90 -3.25 1.18
N LYS A 35 -4.21 -3.49 1.28
CA LYS A 35 -5.20 -2.76 0.49
C LYS A 35 -5.06 -1.30 0.93
N LYS A 36 -4.50 -0.45 0.06
CA LYS A 36 -4.57 0.99 0.28
C LYS A 36 -6.05 1.33 0.44
N PRO A 37 -6.44 2.10 1.48
CA PRO A 37 -7.81 2.53 1.60
C PRO A 37 -8.20 3.29 0.32
N PRO A 38 -9.47 3.20 -0.12
CA PRO A 38 -9.93 3.99 -1.25
C PRO A 38 -9.69 5.48 -0.96
N LEU A 39 -9.36 6.25 -2.01
CA LEU A 39 -9.22 7.70 -1.92
C LEU A 39 -10.52 8.30 -1.34
N GLN A 40 -10.40 9.02 -0.23
CA GLN A 40 -11.53 9.72 0.39
C GLN A 40 -11.55 11.16 -0.09
N PRO A 41 -12.53 11.59 -0.92
CA PRO A 41 -12.65 12.98 -1.30
C PRO A 41 -12.88 13.84 -0.06
N ARG A 42 -12.39 15.09 -0.08
CA ARG A 42 -12.52 16.01 1.06
C ARG A 42 -11.89 15.50 2.39
N SER A 43 -10.99 14.51 2.37
CA SER A 43 -10.25 14.01 3.55
C SER A 43 -9.49 15.09 4.34
N ALA A 44 -9.32 16.24 3.69
CA ALA A 44 -8.56 17.40 4.07
C ALA A 44 -9.45 18.63 4.38
N ALA A 45 -10.77 18.51 4.24
CA ALA A 45 -11.70 19.62 4.39
C ALA A 45 -11.63 20.23 5.80
N GLY A 46 -11.44 21.54 5.89
CA GLY A 46 -11.37 22.27 7.16
C GLY A 46 -10.12 21.98 7.99
N LYS A 47 -9.14 21.22 7.47
CA LYS A 47 -7.86 20.97 8.15
C LYS A 47 -6.80 22.02 7.83
N PHE A 48 -7.06 22.90 6.88
CA PHE A 48 -6.15 23.95 6.46
C PHE A 48 -6.94 25.23 6.16
N TRP A 49 -6.24 26.35 6.28
CA TRP A 49 -6.72 27.65 5.85
C TRP A 49 -6.18 27.92 4.44
N ILE A 50 -7.04 28.46 3.59
CA ILE A 50 -6.70 28.94 2.25
C ILE A 50 -6.77 30.46 2.32
N ALA A 51 -5.73 31.15 1.85
CA ALA A 51 -5.71 32.59 1.80
C ALA A 51 -6.74 33.12 0.78
N ASP A 52 -7.30 34.30 1.05
CA ASP A 52 -8.33 34.89 0.17
C ASP A 52 -7.80 35.23 -1.23
N ASP A 53 -6.48 35.39 -1.36
CA ASP A 53 -5.75 35.69 -2.60
C ASP A 53 -5.14 34.45 -3.26
N PHE A 54 -5.49 33.22 -2.84
CA PHE A 54 -4.89 32.00 -3.39
C PHE A 54 -5.04 31.85 -4.91
N ASP A 55 -6.15 32.31 -5.47
CA ASP A 55 -6.41 32.27 -6.91
C ASP A 55 -5.81 33.47 -7.67
N ALA A 56 -5.16 34.41 -6.96
CA ALA A 56 -4.53 35.56 -7.59
C ALA A 56 -3.30 35.13 -8.41
N PRO A 57 -3.01 35.80 -9.54
CA PRO A 57 -1.81 35.54 -10.31
C PRO A 57 -0.57 35.88 -9.48
N LEU A 58 0.46 35.05 -9.65
CA LEU A 58 1.78 35.33 -9.08
C LEU A 58 2.46 36.42 -9.92
N THR A 59 3.09 37.40 -9.27
CA THR A 59 3.76 38.54 -9.91
C THR A 59 4.82 38.10 -10.93
N ASP A 60 5.56 37.01 -10.66
CA ASP A 60 6.54 36.42 -11.59
C ASP A 60 5.94 35.90 -12.92
N PHE A 61 4.61 35.84 -13.05
CA PHE A 61 3.91 35.39 -14.26
C PHE A 61 3.32 36.54 -15.09
N GLU A 62 3.53 37.80 -14.70
CA GLU A 62 3.06 38.99 -15.44
C GLU A 62 3.58 39.03 -16.89
N ASP A 63 4.81 38.53 -17.12
CA ASP A 63 5.46 38.48 -18.43
C ASP A 63 4.88 37.42 -19.40
N TYR A 64 3.99 36.55 -18.92
CA TYR A 64 3.42 35.43 -19.70
C TYR A 64 1.94 35.62 -20.07
N GLN A 65 1.35 36.79 -19.80
CA GLN A 65 -0.04 37.13 -20.15
C GLN A 65 -0.25 37.59 -21.60
#